data_AF-A0A0V0SFE9-F1
#
_entry.id   AF-A0A0V0SFE9-F1
#
_cell.length_a   1.000
_cell.length_b   1.000
_cell.length_c   1.000
_cell.angle_alpha   90.00
_cell.angle_beta   90.00
_cell.angle_gamma   90.00
#
_symmetry.space_group_name_H-M   'P 1'
#
loop_
_entity.id
_entity.type
_entity.pdbx_description
1 polymer ?
#
loop_
_entity_poly.entity_id
_entity_poly.type
_entity_poly.pdbx_seq_one_letter_code
_entity_poly.pdbx_strand_id
1 'polypeptide(L)'
;MFYTFLEISSGKLPWAEDDDEEIVALKKLNTTPEMLIGRKPEAVYQIYSKLQSLTYKDSIDYEWFKDKFRSMITIVPAETVATRTCTCECKQQNKIQENHEISSMSVD
;
A
#
# COMPACT_ATOMS: atom_id res chain seq x y z
N MET A 1 5.96 2.90 6.89
CA MET A 1 4.66 2.44 6.36
C MET A 1 4.46 2.79 4.89
N PHE A 2 4.51 4.06 4.46
CA PHE A 2 4.22 4.41 3.04
C PHE A 2 5.13 3.70 2.03
N TYR A 3 6.46 3.74 2.22
CA TYR A 3 7.40 3.03 1.34
C TYR A 3 7.20 1.51 1.36
N THR A 4 6.88 0.92 2.52
CA THR A 4 6.54 -0.51 2.64
C THR A 4 5.30 -0.86 1.83
N PHE A 5 4.25 -0.03 1.87
CA PHE A 5 3.06 -0.20 1.03
C PHE A 5 3.40 -0.14 -0.47
N LEU A 6 4.26 0.81 -0.87
CA LEU A 6 4.70 0.91 -2.26
C LEU A 6 5.52 -0.31 -2.68
N GLU A 7 6.41 -0.79 -1.84
CA GLU A 7 7.21 -1.99 -2.08
C GLU A 7 6.32 -3.23 -2.25
N ILE A 8 5.37 -3.46 -1.33
CA ILE A 8 4.41 -4.57 -1.42
C ILE A 8 3.60 -4.50 -2.73
N SER A 9 3.20 -3.31 -3.15
CA SER A 9 2.32 -3.14 -4.32
C SER A 9 3.04 -2.95 -5.65
N SER A 10 4.36 -2.70 -5.65
CA SER A 10 5.18 -2.49 -6.86
C SER A 10 6.30 -3.53 -7.01
N GLY A 11 6.54 -4.36 -6.01
CA GLY A 11 7.60 -5.37 -5.96
C GLY A 11 8.96 -4.85 -5.50
N LYS A 12 9.32 -3.60 -5.82
CA LYS A 12 10.56 -2.97 -5.35
C LYS A 12 10.47 -1.44 -5.33
N LEU A 13 11.33 -0.82 -4.52
CA LEU A 13 11.55 0.62 -4.52
C LEU A 13 12.71 1.02 -5.46
N PRO A 14 12.78 2.30 -5.89
CA PRO A 14 13.86 2.78 -6.77
C PRO A 14 15.28 2.62 -6.21
N TRP A 15 15.41 2.47 -4.89
CA TRP A 15 16.67 2.33 -4.16
C TRP A 15 16.80 0.98 -3.44
N ALA A 16 16.07 -0.06 -3.89
CA ALA A 16 16.02 -1.35 -3.20
C ALA A 16 17.36 -2.13 -3.21
N GLU A 17 18.24 -1.85 -4.19
CA GLU A 17 19.51 -2.57 -4.39
C GLU A 17 20.73 -1.77 -3.92
N ASP A 18 20.51 -0.61 -3.27
CA ASP A 18 21.59 0.26 -2.81
C ASP A 18 21.83 0.07 -1.30
N ASP A 19 23.07 -0.26 -0.95
CA ASP A 19 23.49 -0.43 0.45
C ASP A 19 24.07 0.85 1.07
N ASP A 20 24.42 1.84 0.24
CA ASP A 20 24.99 3.12 0.69
C ASP A 20 23.89 4.11 1.11
N GLU A 21 23.93 4.54 2.37
CA GLU A 21 22.91 5.41 2.96
C GLU A 21 22.82 6.78 2.27
N GLU A 22 23.96 7.38 1.88
CA GLU A 22 23.99 8.68 1.20
C GLU A 22 23.39 8.57 -0.20
N ILE A 23 23.70 7.49 -0.92
CA ILE A 23 23.10 7.19 -2.24
C ILE A 23 21.59 7.02 -2.10
N VAL A 24 21.13 6.24 -1.11
CA VAL A 24 19.69 6.03 -0.85
C VAL A 24 18.99 7.34 -0.51
N ALA A 25 19.59 8.19 0.33
CA ALA A 25 19.04 9.49 0.70
C ALA A 25 18.92 10.43 -0.51
N LEU A 26 19.96 10.51 -1.35
CA LEU A 26 19.94 11.29 -2.59
C LEU A 26 18.89 10.79 -3.57
N LYS A 27 18.75 9.47 -3.71
CA LYS A 27 17.69 8.88 -4.55
C LYS A 27 16.30 9.25 -4.03
N LYS A 28 16.06 9.13 -2.71
CA LYS A 28 14.78 9.54 -2.09
C LYS A 28 14.46 11.01 -2.35
N LEU A 29 15.45 11.90 -2.26
CA LEU A 29 15.28 13.34 -2.49
C LEU A 29 14.94 13.67 -3.96
N ASN A 30 15.62 13.00 -4.90
CA ASN A 30 15.51 13.30 -6.33
C ASN A 30 14.39 12.53 -7.05
N THR A 31 13.80 11.52 -6.40
CA THR A 31 12.71 10.74 -6.99
C THR A 31 11.43 11.55 -7.01
N THR A 32 10.83 11.74 -8.19
CA THR A 32 9.55 12.43 -8.30
C THR A 32 8.39 11.53 -7.80
N PRO A 33 7.26 12.12 -7.39
CA PRO A 33 6.09 11.35 -6.99
C PRO A 33 5.63 10.37 -8.08
N GLU A 34 5.71 10.74 -9.36
CA GLU A 34 5.33 9.91 -10.50
C GLU A 34 6.27 8.73 -10.67
N MET A 35 7.58 8.92 -10.47
CA MET A 35 8.57 7.85 -10.50
C MET A 35 8.37 6.86 -9.36
N LEU A 36 7.99 7.35 -8.18
CA LEU A 36 7.81 6.54 -6.98
C LEU A 36 6.46 5.81 -6.93
N ILE A 37 5.38 6.52 -7.24
CA ILE A 37 3.99 6.05 -7.08
C ILE A 37 3.50 5.38 -8.36
N GLY A 38 3.88 5.90 -9.53
CA GLY A 38 3.45 5.38 -10.83
C GLY A 38 1.93 5.44 -11.04
N ARG A 39 1.38 4.47 -11.77
CA ARG A 39 -0.05 4.47 -12.15
C ARG A 39 -1.00 3.98 -11.04
N LYS A 40 -0.71 4.30 -9.78
CA LYS A 40 -1.56 3.94 -8.64
C LYS A 40 -2.73 4.93 -8.48
N PRO A 41 -3.80 4.57 -7.74
CA PRO A 41 -4.93 5.46 -7.52
C PRO A 41 -4.53 6.80 -6.91
N GLU A 42 -5.29 7.84 -7.24
CA GLU A 42 -5.09 9.22 -6.75
C GLU A 42 -5.00 9.31 -5.22
N ALA A 43 -5.72 8.45 -4.49
CA ALA A 43 -5.63 8.38 -3.03
C ALA A 43 -4.19 8.14 -2.52
N VAL A 44 -3.35 7.42 -3.27
CA VAL A 44 -1.93 7.20 -2.92
C VAL A 44 -1.14 8.50 -3.02
N TYR A 45 -1.39 9.30 -4.07
CA TYR A 45 -0.79 10.63 -4.23
C TYR A 45 -1.22 11.59 -3.12
N GLN A 46 -2.50 11.55 -2.73
CA GLN A 46 -3.03 12.35 -1.62
C GLN A 46 -2.37 11.98 -0.29
N ILE A 47 -2.19 10.69 -0.02
CA ILE A 47 -1.47 10.21 1.17
C ILE A 47 -0.02 10.73 1.16
N TYR A 48 0.68 10.61 0.02
CA TYR A 48 2.04 11.09 -0.11
C TYR A 48 2.17 12.59 0.12
N SER A 49 1.33 13.39 -0.53
CA SER A 49 1.30 14.85 -0.38
C SER A 49 1.01 15.25 1.07
N LYS A 50 0.06 14.58 1.73
CA LYS A 50 -0.23 14.84 3.14
C LYS A 50 0.97 14.53 4.03
N LEU A 51 1.66 13.41 3.82
CA LEU A 51 2.87 13.05 4.57
C LEU A 51 3.99 14.08 4.38
N GLN A 52 4.20 14.58 3.16
CA GLN A 52 5.19 15.63 2.89
C GLN A 52 4.85 16.98 3.53
N SER A 53 3.56 17.28 3.72
CA SER A 53 3.13 18.54 4.33
C SER A 53 3.33 18.60 5.85
N LEU A 54 3.61 17.47 6.50
CA LEU A 54 3.76 17.39 7.94
C LEU A 54 5.17 17.81 8.37
N THR A 55 5.22 18.50 9.50
CA THR A 55 6.44 18.81 10.25
C THR A 55 6.49 17.99 11.54
N TYR A 56 7.65 17.99 12.20
CA TYR A 56 7.84 17.27 13.47
C TYR A 56 6.87 17.70 14.58
N LYS A 57 6.37 18.93 14.55
CA LYS A 57 5.47 19.48 15.58
C LYS A 57 4.00 19.12 15.33
N ASP A 58 3.68 18.64 14.14
CA ASP A 58 2.29 18.40 13.76
C ASP A 58 1.78 17.10 14.38
N SER A 59 0.51 17.13 14.79
CA SER A 59 -0.19 15.90 15.17
C SER A 59 -0.67 15.17 13.93
N ILE A 60 -0.48 13.86 13.90
CA ILE A 60 -0.86 13.02 12.77
C ILE A 60 -2.34 12.65 12.90
N ASP A 61 -3.14 13.03 11.89
CA ASP A 61 -4.53 12.60 11.75
C ASP A 61 -4.59 11.16 11.20
N TYR A 62 -4.44 10.19 12.09
CA TYR A 62 -4.46 8.77 11.71
C TYR A 62 -5.80 8.30 11.15
N GLU A 63 -6.92 8.90 11.55
CA GLU A 63 -8.24 8.51 11.03
C GLU A 63 -8.38 8.89 9.56
N TRP A 64 -7.91 10.08 9.17
CA TRP A 64 -7.86 10.47 7.76
C TRP A 64 -7.04 9.49 6.90
N PHE A 65 -5.86 9.06 7.38
CA PHE A 65 -5.05 8.07 6.65
C PHE A 65 -5.78 6.74 6.51
N LYS A 66 -6.38 6.23 7.60
CA LYS A 66 -7.15 4.97 7.58
C LYS A 66 -8.30 5.06 6.58
N ASP A 67 -9.03 6.17 6.55
CA ASP A 67 -10.14 6.35 5.62
C ASP A 67 -9.68 6.42 4.17
N LYS A 68 -8.54 7.05 3.89
CA LYS A 68 -7.93 7.00 2.55
C LYS A 68 -7.55 5.59 2.15
N PHE A 69 -6.92 4.81 3.04
CA PHE A 69 -6.65 3.39 2.77
C PHE A 69 -7.92 2.57 2.56
N ARG A 70 -8.96 2.76 3.38
CA ARG A 70 -10.27 2.12 3.21
C ARG A 70 -10.89 2.44 1.86
N SER A 71 -10.84 3.69 1.41
CA SER A 71 -11.40 4.10 0.11
C SER A 71 -10.73 3.41 -1.08
N MET A 72 -9.49 2.94 -0.94
CA MET A 72 -8.79 2.20 -2.00
C MET A 72 -9.15 0.71 -2.04
N ILE A 73 -9.57 0.12 -0.91
CA ILE A 73 -9.86 -1.32 -0.79
C ILE A 73 -11.36 -1.64 -0.79
N THR A 74 -12.20 -0.66 -0.49
CA THR A 74 -13.65 -0.82 -0.55
C THR A 74 -14.10 -0.65 -1.99
N ILE A 75 -14.42 -1.77 -2.64
CA ILE A 75 -15.26 -1.75 -3.84
C ILE A 75 -16.60 -1.18 -3.38
N VAL A 76 -16.91 0.05 -3.81
CA VAL A 76 -18.25 0.60 -3.61
C VAL A 76 -19.23 -0.42 -4.20
N PRO A 77 -20.14 -1.02 -3.42
CA PRO A 77 -21.19 -1.86 -3.98
C PRO A 77 -21.92 -1.04 -5.02
N ALA A 78 -22.20 -1.63 -6.18
CA ALA A 78 -22.70 -0.97 -7.40
C ALA A 78 -24.04 -0.19 -7.25
N GLU A 79 -24.57 -0.03 -6.04
CA GLU A 79 -25.85 0.60 -5.76
C GLU A 79 -25.80 2.14 -5.71
N THR A 80 -24.62 2.78 -5.74
CA THR A 80 -24.53 4.26 -5.73
C THR A 80 -23.90 4.90 -6.97
N VAL A 81 -23.45 4.14 -7.96
CA VAL A 81 -22.90 4.70 -9.21
C VAL A 81 -23.57 4.03 -10.41
N ALA A 82 -24.77 4.51 -10.73
CA ALA A 82 -25.33 4.28 -12.03
C ALA A 82 -24.35 4.78 -13.10
N THR A 83 -24.00 3.88 -14.03
CA THR A 83 -23.29 4.12 -15.30
C THR A 83 -21.83 4.57 -15.21
N ARG A 84 -20.91 3.59 -15.19
CA ARG A 84 -19.91 3.36 -16.27
C ARG A 84 -19.16 2.05 -16.02
N THR A 85 -19.58 1.03 -16.75
CA THR A 85 -19.01 -0.31 -16.72
C THR A 85 -17.63 -0.32 -17.38
N CYS A 86 -16.60 -0.67 -16.64
CA CYS A 86 -15.38 -1.29 -17.17
C CYS A 86 -15.01 -2.41 -16.20
N THR A 87 -15.48 -3.62 -16.48
CA THR A 87 -15.24 -4.82 -15.67
C THR A 87 -13.88 -5.40 -16.01
N CYS A 88 -12.90 -5.16 -15.15
CA CYS A 88 -11.67 -5.96 -15.11
C CYS A 88 -11.83 -6.98 -13.97
N GLU A 89 -12.14 -8.23 -14.30
CA GLU A 89 -12.28 -9.32 -13.34
C GLU A 89 -10.90 -9.73 -12.77
N CYS A 90 -10.52 -9.17 -11.61
CA CYS A 90 -9.39 -9.71 -10.85
C CYS A 90 -9.83 -11.01 -10.16
N LYS A 91 -9.46 -12.16 -10.73
CA LYS A 91 -9.67 -13.48 -10.13
C LYS A 91 -8.73 -13.65 -8.92
N GLN A 92 -9.27 -13.62 -7.71
CA GLN A 92 -8.56 -14.06 -6.49
C GLN A 92 -8.30 -15.58 -6.58
N GLN A 93 -7.04 -16.00 -6.53
CA GLN A 93 -6.62 -17.40 -6.66
C GLN A 93 -6.01 -18.02 -5.39
N ASN A 94 -6.11 -17.38 -4.23
CA ASN A 94 -5.52 -17.94 -3.01
C ASN A 94 -6.58 -18.65 -2.15
N LYS A 95 -6.78 -19.95 -2.38
CA LYS A 95 -7.35 -20.86 -1.37
C LYS A 95 -6.21 -21.33 -0.47
N ILE A 96 -6.13 -20.83 0.75
CA ILE A 96 -5.28 -21.42 1.79
C ILE A 96 -6.05 -22.62 2.35
N GLN A 97 -5.48 -23.82 2.23
CA GLN A 97 -6.07 -25.04 2.77
C GLN A 97 -5.61 -25.19 4.23
N GLU A 98 -6.53 -25.00 5.17
CA GLU A 98 -6.32 -25.31 6.59
C GLU A 98 -6.14 -26.83 6.74
N ASN A 99 -4.91 -27.28 6.91
CA ASN A 99 -4.65 -28.62 7.41
C ASN A 99 -4.62 -28.55 8.94
N HIS A 100 -5.73 -28.94 9.55
CA HIS A 100 -5.85 -29.10 10.99
C HIS A 100 -5.42 -30.52 11.38
N GLU A 101 -4.15 -30.70 11.75
CA GLU A 101 -3.71 -31.87 12.52
C GLU A 101 -2.79 -31.40 13.65
N ILE A 102 -3.40 -31.14 14.82
CA ILE A 102 -2.65 -31.04 16.06
C ILE A 102 -2.41 -32.48 16.52
N SER A 103 -1.22 -33.00 16.23
CA SER A 103 -0.75 -34.29 16.75
C SER A 103 -0.51 -34.15 18.26
N SER A 104 -1.37 -34.77 19.07
CA SER A 104 -1.18 -34.90 20.51
C SER A 104 -0.13 -35.98 20.77
N MET A 105 1.14 -35.59 20.96
CA MET A 105 2.13 -36.50 21.53
C MET A 105 1.83 -36.71 23.01
N SER A 106 1.37 -37.91 23.35
CA SER A 106 1.40 -38.44 24.72
C SER A 106 2.87 -38.59 25.14
N VAL A 107 3.21 -38.06 26.30
CA VAL A 107 4.50 -38.32 26.96
C VAL A 107 4.21 -39.32 28.07
N ASP A 108 4.66 -40.56 27.88
CA ASP A 108 4.79 -41.55 28.96
C ASP A 108 5.97 -41.20 29.89
#